data_AF-A0A958TFU0-F1
#
_entry.id   AF-A0A958TFU0-F1
#
_cell.length_a   1.000
_cell.length_b   1.000
_cell.length_c   1.000
_cell.angle_alpha   90.00
_cell.angle_beta   90.00
_cell.angle_gamma   90.00
#
_symmetry.space_group_name_H-M   'P 1'
#
loop_
_entity.id
_entity.type
_entity.pdbx_description
1 polymer ?
#
loop_
_entity_poly.entity_id
_entity_poly.type
_entity_poly.pdbx_seq_one_letter_code
_entity_poly.pdbx_strand_id
1 'polypeptide(L)' 'KVFNDLPIEQKEVKRANRKEGFLESLPKQFNRQEYLDLATKQNIPHKTAEGYITKFVEVGLIHREKHNNYLVIETN' A
#
# COMPACT_ATOMS: atom_id res chain seq x y z
N LYS A 1 16.33 42.85 -9.73
CA LYS A 1 14.98 42.28 -9.98
C LYS A 1 15.12 40.77 -9.91
N VAL A 2 14.68 40.20 -8.78
CA VAL A 2 14.75 38.77 -8.47
C VAL A 2 13.55 38.09 -9.11
N PHE A 3 13.79 37.12 -9.99
CA PHE A 3 12.75 36.28 -10.56
C PHE A 3 13.20 34.83 -10.53
N ASN A 4 12.72 34.16 -9.46
CA ASN A 4 11.94 32.93 -9.57
C ASN A 4 12.64 31.66 -10.10
N ASP A 5 13.66 31.19 -9.40
CA ASP A 5 13.96 29.76 -9.35
C ASP A 5 13.01 29.11 -8.34
N LEU A 6 11.80 28.77 -8.79
CA LEU A 6 10.98 27.78 -8.10
C LEU A 6 11.79 26.49 -8.11
N PRO A 7 12.11 25.88 -6.95
CA PRO A 7 12.71 24.56 -6.95
C PRO A 7 11.69 23.65 -7.63
N ILE A 8 12.09 23.10 -8.78
CA ILE A 8 11.38 22.01 -9.43
C ILE A 8 11.21 20.97 -8.33
N GLU A 9 9.97 20.74 -7.89
CA GLU A 9 9.64 19.62 -7.02
C GLU A 9 10.16 18.37 -7.74
N GLN A 10 11.38 17.99 -7.39
CA GLN A 10 11.91 16.68 -7.67
C GLN A 10 10.92 15.79 -6.93
N LYS A 11 9.92 15.27 -7.65
CA LYS A 11 9.16 14.11 -7.22
C LYS A 11 10.22 13.10 -6.90
N GLU A 12 10.56 13.03 -5.61
CA GLU A 12 11.60 12.17 -5.12
C GLU A 12 11.23 10.81 -5.70
N VAL A 13 12.12 10.23 -6.50
CA VAL A 13 12.03 8.82 -6.84
C VAL A 13 12.36 8.09 -5.53
N LYS A 14 11.49 8.27 -4.52
CA LYS A 14 11.42 7.47 -3.33
C LYS A 14 11.19 6.11 -3.90
N ARG A 15 12.25 5.30 -3.90
CA ARG A 15 12.16 3.86 -4.11
C ARG A 15 10.96 3.43 -3.29
N ALA A 16 9.83 3.13 -3.95
CA ALA A 16 8.60 2.82 -3.26
C ALA A 16 8.96 1.72 -2.27
N ASN A 17 8.83 2.01 -0.98
CA ASN A 17 9.20 1.04 0.04
C ASN A 17 8.36 -0.21 -0.25
N ARG A 18 8.91 -1.43 -0.08
CA ARG A 18 8.19 -2.69 -0.39
C ARG A 18 6.77 -2.73 0.20
N LYS A 19 6.54 -2.03 1.31
CA LYS A 19 5.22 -1.84 1.93
C LYS A 19 4.26 -1.03 1.07
N GLU A 20 4.69 0.11 0.52
CA GLU A 20 3.83 0.96 -0.33
C GLU A 20 3.56 0.29 -1.67
N GLY A 21 4.58 -0.31 -2.29
CA GLY A 21 4.38 -1.08 -3.53
C GLY A 21 3.43 -2.27 -3.33
N PHE A 22 3.43 -2.90 -2.15
CA PHE A 22 2.46 -3.93 -1.81
C PHE A 22 1.04 -3.37 -1.70
N LEU A 23 0.86 -2.22 -1.04
CA LEU A 23 -0.44 -1.55 -0.92
C LEU A 23 -1.02 -1.16 -2.29
N GLU A 24 -0.21 -0.55 -3.16
CA GLU A 24 -0.60 -0.13 -4.50
C GLU A 24 -0.98 -1.32 -5.41
N SER A 25 -0.45 -2.50 -5.11
CA SER A 25 -0.75 -3.72 -5.86
C SER A 25 -2.00 -4.43 -5.37
N LEU A 26 -2.58 -4.04 -4.23
CA LEU A 26 -3.78 -4.69 -3.69
C LEU A 26 -5.00 -4.30 -4.53
N PRO A 27 -5.88 -5.27 -4.88
CA PRO A 27 -7.17 -4.96 -5.46
C PRO A 27 -8.00 -4.09 -4.52
N LYS A 28 -8.92 -3.27 -5.07
CA LYS A 28 -9.82 -2.44 -4.25
C LYS A 28 -10.57 -3.26 -3.19
N GLN A 29 -11.04 -4.44 -3.55
CA GLN A 29 -11.62 -5.41 -2.63
C GLN A 29 -10.90 -6.74 -2.81
N PHE A 30 -10.46 -7.33 -1.71
CA PHE A 30 -9.67 -8.55 -1.74
C PHE A 30 -9.89 -9.41 -0.50
N ASN A 31 -9.57 -10.69 -0.60
CA ASN A 31 -9.60 -11.61 0.53
C ASN A 31 -8.20 -11.98 1.03
N ARG A 32 -8.15 -12.75 2.14
CA ARG A 32 -6.89 -13.22 2.71
C ARG A 32 -6.01 -14.00 1.73
N GLN A 33 -6.59 -14.91 0.96
CA GLN A 33 -5.84 -15.73 0.02
C GLN A 33 -5.22 -14.88 -1.10
N GLU A 34 -5.95 -13.86 -1.56
CA GLU A 34 -5.49 -12.99 -2.65
C GLU A 34 -4.29 -12.14 -2.27
N TYR A 35 -4.30 -11.50 -1.10
CA TYR A 35 -3.12 -10.73 -0.69
C TYR A 35 -1.91 -11.63 -0.38
N LEU A 36 -2.12 -12.88 0.03
CA LEU A 36 -1.05 -13.86 0.25
C LEU A 36 -0.45 -14.36 -1.07
N ASP A 37 -1.29 -14.56 -2.10
CA ASP A 37 -0.84 -14.88 -3.45
C ASP A 37 -0.04 -13.72 -4.05
N LEU A 38 -0.55 -12.49 -3.90
CA LEU A 38 0.13 -11.28 -4.30
C LEU A 38 1.48 -11.10 -3.57
N ALA A 39 1.51 -11.37 -2.27
CA ALA A 39 2.74 -11.35 -1.47
C ALA A 39 3.75 -12.36 -2.01
N THR A 40 3.31 -13.57 -2.36
CA THR A 40 4.16 -14.62 -2.94
C THR A 40 4.77 -14.16 -4.26
N LYS A 41 3.95 -13.56 -5.15
CA LYS A 41 4.40 -12.97 -6.43
C LYS A 41 5.45 -11.87 -6.23
N GLN A 42 5.32 -11.09 -5.16
CA GLN A 42 6.25 -10.01 -4.81
C GLN A 42 7.44 -10.47 -3.93
N ASN A 43 7.60 -11.77 -3.68
CA ASN A 43 8.61 -12.34 -2.77
C ASN A 43 8.54 -11.75 -1.34
N ILE A 44 7.33 -11.45 -0.87
CA ILE A 44 7.02 -10.99 0.48
C ILE A 44 6.60 -12.20 1.32
N PRO A 45 7.25 -12.49 2.47
CA PRO A 45 6.81 -13.54 3.38
C PRO A 45 5.39 -13.30 3.85
N HIS A 46 4.58 -14.37 3.96
CA HIS A 46 3.16 -14.28 4.37
C HIS A 46 2.98 -13.54 5.70
N LYS A 47 3.84 -13.84 6.68
CA LYS A 47 3.85 -13.15 7.98
C LYS A 47 4.08 -11.63 7.85
N THR A 48 4.91 -11.21 6.90
CA THR A 48 5.15 -9.79 6.61
C THR A 48 3.94 -9.15 5.94
N ALA A 49 3.32 -9.85 4.99
CA ALA A 49 2.09 -9.38 4.35
C ALA A 49 0.95 -9.21 5.36
N GLU A 50 0.76 -10.17 6.27
CA GLU A 50 -0.20 -10.06 7.37
C GLU A 50 0.10 -8.83 8.24
N GLY A 51 1.37 -8.61 8.62
CA GLY A 51 1.78 -7.42 9.36
C GLY A 51 1.57 -6.11 8.60
N TYR A 52 1.66 -6.12 7.27
CA TYR A 52 1.31 -4.95 6.44
C TYR A 52 -0.19 -4.69 6.47
N ILE A 53 -1.02 -5.72 6.23
CA ILE A 53 -2.49 -5.59 6.30
C ILE A 53 -2.92 -5.05 7.67
N THR A 54 -2.40 -5.59 8.77
CA THR A 54 -2.70 -5.07 10.12
C THR A 54 -2.36 -3.59 10.23
N LYS A 55 -1.16 -3.18 9.82
CA LYS A 55 -0.74 -1.77 9.86
C LYS A 55 -1.63 -0.90 8.98
N PHE A 56 -2.04 -1.35 7.81
CA PHE A 56 -2.92 -0.59 6.92
C PHE A 56 -4.32 -0.42 7.49
N VAL A 57 -4.83 -1.43 8.20
CA VAL A 57 -6.09 -1.32 8.95
C VAL A 57 -5.95 -0.34 10.11
N GLU A 58 -4.85 -0.40 10.86
CA GLU A 58 -4.58 0.52 11.97
C GLU A 58 -4.51 1.99 11.53
N VAL A 59 -3.90 2.27 10.38
CA VAL A 59 -3.81 3.64 9.84
C VAL A 59 -5.01 4.06 9.00
N GLY A 60 -6.02 3.20 8.83
CA GLY A 60 -7.24 3.51 8.09
C GLY A 60 -7.12 3.48 6.56
N LEU A 61 -6.05 2.90 6.00
CA LEU A 61 -5.89 2.72 4.55
C LEU A 61 -6.68 1.51 4.01
N ILE A 62 -6.99 0.54 4.88
CA ILE A 62 -7.78 -0.64 4.52
C ILE A 62 -8.87 -0.84 5.57
N HIS A 63 -10.10 -1.01 5.12
CA HIS A 63 -11.23 -1.41 5.95
C HIS A 63 -11.38 -2.93 5.97
N ARG A 64 -11.61 -3.51 7.16
CA ARG A 64 -11.96 -4.93 7.30
C ARG A 64 -13.48 -5.07 7.32
N GLU A 65 -14.07 -5.33 6.15
CA GLU A 65 -15.51 -5.54 5.98
C GLU A 65 -16.02 -6.77 6.75
N LYS A 66 -15.34 -7.92 6.58
CA LYS A 66 -15.73 -9.20 7.18
C LYS A 66 -14.50 -10.03 7.53
N HIS A 67 -14.72 -11.19 8.14
CA HIS A 67 -13.64 -12.16 8.34
C HIS A 67 -12.98 -12.49 7.00
N ASN A 68 -11.64 -12.34 6.92
CA ASN A 68 -10.83 -12.53 5.71
C ASN A 68 -11.17 -11.66 4.49
N ASN A 69 -11.99 -10.60 4.62
CA ASN A 69 -12.37 -9.72 3.52
C ASN A 69 -12.02 -8.27 3.86
N TYR A 70 -11.40 -7.59 2.90
CA TYR A 70 -10.81 -6.27 3.06
C TYR A 70 -11.16 -5.36 1.88
N LEU A 71 -11.20 -4.06 2.15
CA LEU A 71 -11.47 -3.00 1.18
C LEU A 71 -10.41 -1.90 1.32
N VAL A 72 -9.68 -1.59 0.26
CA VAL A 72 -8.75 -0.45 0.25
C VAL A 72 -9.55 0.84 0.22
N ILE A 73 -9.26 1.74 1.17
CA ILE A 73 -9.87 3.06 1.26
C ILE A 73 -8.92 4.04 0.56
N GLU A 74 -9.06 4.18 -0.76
CA GLU A 74 -8.40 5.27 -1.49
C GLU A 74 -9.13 6.57 -1.15
N THR A 75 -8.46 7.46 -0.42
CA THR A 75 -8.89 8.85 -0.26
C THR A 75 -8.82 9.55 -1.61
N ASN A 76 -9.99 9.86 -2.18
CA ASN A 76 -10.15 10.84 -3.26
C ASN A 76 -9.86 12.26 -2.75
#